data_AF-A0A352BRS8-F1
#
_entry.id   AF-A0A352BRS8-F1
#
_cell.length_a   1.000
_cell.length_b   1.000
_cell.length_c   1.000
_cell.angle_alpha   90.00
_cell.angle_beta   90.00
_cell.angle_gamma   90.00
#
_symmetry.space_group_name_H-M   'P 1'
#
loop_
_entity.id
_entity.type
_entity.pdbx_description
1 polymer ?
#
loop_
_entity_poly.entity_id
_entity_poly.type
_entity_poly.pdbx_seq_one_letter_code
_entity_poly.pdbx_strand_id
1 'polypeptide(L)'
;MKRFFSTLGISIVTAVLSLIVYDHYQERSQKSVAENSMPLSVVPTNFPTTNSEALETDFTIAAEKTVHAVVHVKNTSVSRQPGNMMELFFGGGAPRAMIGTGS
;
A
#
# COMPACT_ATOMS: atom_id res chain seq x y z
N MET A 1 16.50 45.84 -18.69
CA MET A 1 15.42 45.45 -17.75
C MET A 1 14.00 45.47 -18.33
N LYS A 2 13.78 45.78 -19.63
CA LYS A 2 12.42 45.87 -20.20
C LYS A 2 11.59 44.57 -20.13
N ARG A 3 12.25 43.40 -20.12
CA ARG A 3 11.58 42.08 -20.06
C ARG A 3 11.21 41.63 -18.64
N PHE A 4 11.90 42.14 -17.61
CA PHE A 4 11.65 41.76 -16.21
C PHE A 4 10.26 42.23 -15.73
N PHE A 5 9.86 43.45 -16.10
CA PHE A 5 8.52 43.96 -15.80
C PHE A 5 7.42 43.18 -16.53
N SER A 6 7.70 42.67 -17.74
CA SER A 6 6.75 41.84 -18.49
C SER A 6 6.55 40.49 -17.81
N THR A 7 7.62 39.82 -17.36
CA THR A 7 7.52 38.55 -16.64
C THR A 7 6.88 38.71 -15.25
N LEU A 8 7.16 39.82 -14.56
CA LEU A 8 6.54 40.15 -13.27
C LEU A 8 5.02 40.36 -13.43
N GLY A 9 4.59 41.08 -14.46
CA GLY A 9 3.16 41.28 -14.74
C GLY A 9 2.42 39.97 -15.01
N ILE A 10 3.00 39.08 -15.82
CA ILE A 10 2.42 37.76 -16.11
C ILE A 10 2.33 36.90 -14.84
N SER A 11 3.34 36.96 -13.96
CA SER A 11 3.33 36.24 -12.67
C SER A 11 2.23 36.71 -11.72
N ILE A 12 1.97 38.02 -11.67
CA ILE A 12 0.92 38.57 -10.79
C ILE A 12 -0.46 38.16 -11.30
N VAL A 13 -0.68 38.26 -12.61
CA VAL A 13 -1.96 37.87 -13.23
C VAL A 13 -2.26 36.39 -13.02
N THR A 14 -1.26 35.52 -13.20
CA THR A 14 -1.41 34.08 -13.00
C THR A 14 -1.68 33.72 -11.53
N ALA A 15 -1.03 34.39 -10.58
CA ALA A 15 -1.28 34.18 -9.15
C ALA A 15 -2.71 34.57 -8.75
N VAL A 16 -3.19 35.74 -9.19
CA VAL A 16 -4.56 36.19 -8.91
C VAL A 16 -5.59 35.25 -9.53
N LEU A 17 -5.38 34.84 -10.79
CA LEU A 17 -6.25 33.89 -11.47
C LEU A 17 -6.34 32.54 -10.73
N SER A 18 -5.20 32.04 -10.23
CA SER A 18 -5.13 30.79 -9.47
C SER A 18 -5.94 30.83 -8.17
N LEU A 19 -5.92 31.95 -7.45
CA LEU A 19 -6.68 32.12 -6.20
C LEU A 19 -8.19 32.17 -6.47
N ILE A 20 -8.61 32.90 -7.51
CA ILE A 20 -10.04 32.98 -7.91
C ILE A 20 -10.58 31.59 -8.24
N VAL A 21 -9.81 30.79 -9.00
CA VAL A 21 -10.20 29.42 -9.33
C VAL A 21 -10.27 28.54 -8.07
N TYR A 22 -9.28 28.63 -7.18
CA TYR A 22 -9.25 27.85 -5.95
C TYR A 22 -10.48 28.13 -5.06
N ASP A 23 -10.77 29.40 -4.78
CA ASP A 23 -11.88 29.78 -3.90
C ASP A 23 -13.24 29.35 -4.48
N HIS A 24 -13.45 29.53 -5.79
CA HIS A 24 -14.70 29.16 -6.44
C HIS A 24 -14.97 27.64 -6.43
N TYR A 25 -13.92 26.80 -6.45
CA TYR A 25 -14.07 25.34 -6.41
C TYR A 25 -14.13 24.78 -4.98
N GLN A 26 -13.48 25.43 -4.01
CA GLN A 26 -13.42 24.95 -2.62
C GLN A 26 -14.80 25.04 -1.92
N GLU A 27 -15.56 26.12 -2.13
CA GLU A 27 -16.87 26.33 -1.49
C GLU A 27 -17.92 25.25 -1.85
N ARG A 28 -17.77 24.57 -3.00
CA ARG A 28 -18.65 23.44 -3.38
C ARG A 28 -18.34 22.14 -2.65
N SER A 29 -17.11 21.93 -2.18
CA SER A 29 -16.69 20.65 -1.59
C SER A 29 -17.03 20.52 -0.10
N GLN A 30 -17.30 21.63 0.59
CA GLN A 30 -17.49 21.61 2.05
C GLN A 30 -18.96 21.43 2.50
N LYS A 31 -19.92 21.47 1.58
CA LYS A 31 -21.36 21.38 1.90
C LYS A 31 -21.90 19.96 2.19
N SER A 32 -21.06 18.91 2.25
CA SER A 32 -21.55 17.55 2.50
C SER A 32 -20.68 16.69 3.43
N VAL A 33 -20.12 17.25 4.50
CA VAL A 33 -19.75 16.41 5.64
C VAL A 33 -20.97 16.31 6.53
N ALA A 34 -21.95 15.50 6.11
CA ALA A 34 -22.91 14.95 7.05
C ALA A 34 -22.11 14.06 7.99
N GLU A 35 -22.10 14.39 9.29
CA GLU A 35 -21.54 13.56 10.34
C GLU A 35 -22.21 12.18 10.31
N ASN A 36 -21.58 11.22 9.65
CA ASN A 36 -21.97 9.82 9.73
C ASN A 36 -21.39 9.26 11.03
N SER A 37 -21.98 9.60 12.17
CA SER A 37 -21.74 8.90 13.43
C SER A 37 -22.48 7.56 13.38
N MET A 38 -21.89 6.57 12.72
CA MET A 38 -22.40 5.20 12.78
C MET A 38 -22.13 4.64 14.18
N PRO A 39 -23.15 4.19 14.94
CA PRO A 39 -22.92 3.57 16.23
C PRO A 39 -22.20 2.23 16.02
N LEU A 40 -21.05 2.06 16.67
CA LEU A 40 -20.25 0.85 16.62
C LEU A 40 -21.01 -0.28 17.33
N SER A 41 -21.61 -1.20 16.57
CA SER A 41 -22.27 -2.39 17.11
C SER A 41 -21.23 -3.47 17.39
N VAL A 42 -20.89 -3.67 18.65
CA VAL A 42 -19.93 -4.69 19.09
C VAL A 42 -20.71 -5.95 19.52
N VAL A 43 -20.46 -7.08 18.86
CA VAL A 43 -21.07 -8.37 19.21
C VAL A 43 -20.14 -9.12 20.16
N PRO A 44 -20.58 -9.46 21.40
CA PRO A 44 -19.77 -10.27 22.30
C PRO A 44 -19.76 -11.74 21.84
N THR A 45 -18.58 -12.29 21.59
CA THR A 45 -18.41 -13.72 21.27
C THR A 45 -18.03 -14.49 22.54
N ASN A 46 -18.78 -15.55 22.84
CA ASN A 46 -18.43 -16.53 23.87
C ASN A 46 -18.25 -17.89 23.17
N PHE A 47 -17.07 -18.48 23.28
CA PHE A 47 -16.76 -19.80 22.73
C PHE A 47 -16.79 -20.84 23.86
N PRO A 48 -17.86 -21.64 24.00
CA PRO A 48 -17.82 -22.79 24.90
C PRO A 48 -16.83 -23.82 24.32
N THR A 49 -15.82 -24.17 25.10
CA THR A 49 -14.79 -25.16 24.75
C THR A 49 -15.40 -26.56 24.71
N THR A 50 -16.05 -26.90 23.60
CA THR A 50 -16.49 -28.27 23.32
C THR A 50 -15.33 -29.01 22.64
N ASN A 51 -14.91 -30.11 23.27
CA ASN A 51 -13.93 -31.11 22.82
C ASN A 51 -12.45 -30.73 22.97
N SER A 52 -11.93 -30.96 24.17
CA SER A 52 -10.49 -31.17 24.40
C SER A 52 -10.06 -32.56 23.90
N GLU A 53 -10.16 -32.82 22.59
CA GLU A 53 -9.44 -33.95 21.96
C GLU A 53 -7.93 -33.65 21.79
N ALA A 54 -7.48 -32.49 22.27
CA ALA A 54 -6.12 -31.98 22.09
C ALA A 54 -5.12 -32.40 23.20
N LEU A 55 -5.37 -33.49 23.95
CA LEU A 55 -4.56 -33.81 25.14
C LEU A 55 -3.71 -35.09 25.07
N GLU A 56 -3.62 -35.78 23.92
CA GLU A 56 -2.68 -36.92 23.76
C GLU A 56 -1.92 -36.89 22.43
N THR A 57 -1.37 -35.72 22.07
CA THR A 57 -0.42 -35.63 20.96
C THR A 57 1.01 -35.61 21.51
N ASP A 58 1.75 -36.71 21.32
CA ASP A 58 3.16 -36.80 21.69
C ASP A 58 4.03 -36.10 20.62
N PHE A 59 4.52 -34.91 20.98
CA PHE A 59 5.40 -34.10 20.12
C PHE A 59 6.89 -34.46 20.24
N THR A 60 7.28 -35.47 21.03
CA THR A 60 8.69 -35.83 21.27
C THR A 60 9.43 -36.15 19.96
N ILE A 61 8.81 -36.93 19.08
CA ILE A 61 9.41 -37.33 17.79
C ILE A 61 9.50 -36.14 16.82
N ALA A 62 8.52 -35.23 16.84
CA ALA A 62 8.55 -34.04 16.01
C ALA A 62 9.62 -33.04 16.50
N ALA A 63 9.75 -32.89 17.82
CA ALA A 63 10.74 -32.01 18.44
C ALA A 63 12.19 -32.49 18.21
N GLU A 64 12.46 -33.80 18.32
CA GLU A 64 13.78 -34.37 18.03
C GLU A 64 14.21 -34.10 16.57
N LYS A 65 13.24 -34.16 15.64
CA LYS A 65 13.48 -33.90 14.22
C LYS A 65 13.67 -32.42 13.89
N THR A 66 13.07 -31.49 14.62
CA THR A 66 13.22 -30.04 14.35
C THR A 66 14.55 -29.49 14.89
N VAL A 67 15.05 -30.00 16.02
CA VAL A 67 16.31 -29.52 16.64
C VAL A 67 17.52 -29.70 15.71
N HIS A 68 17.54 -30.75 14.91
CA HIS A 68 18.64 -31.05 13.99
C HIS A 68 18.41 -30.57 12.55
N ALA A 69 17.28 -29.91 12.27
CA ALA A 69 16.93 -29.47 10.92
C ALA A 69 17.54 -28.10 10.61
N VAL A 70 18.66 -28.09 9.87
CA VAL A 70 19.18 -26.86 9.26
C VAL A 70 18.52 -26.69 7.89
N VAL A 71 17.52 -25.81 7.82
CA VAL A 71 16.85 -25.48 6.56
C VAL A 71 17.39 -24.16 6.02
N HIS A 72 18.01 -24.21 4.85
CA HIS A 72 18.38 -23.00 4.10
C HIS A 72 17.19 -22.56 3.26
N VAL A 73 16.38 -21.63 3.76
CA VAL A 73 15.28 -21.03 3.00
C VAL A 73 15.84 -19.94 2.08
N LYS A 74 15.68 -20.12 0.77
CA LYS A 74 15.93 -19.06 -0.22
C LYS A 74 14.60 -18.61 -0.79
N ASN A 75 14.21 -17.37 -0.54
CA ASN A 75 13.07 -16.77 -1.23
C ASN A 75 13.53 -16.29 -2.62
N THR A 76 13.13 -17.02 -3.65
CA THR A 76 13.36 -16.67 -5.05
C THR A 76 12.01 -16.44 -5.72
N SER A 77 11.72 -15.21 -6.13
CA SER A 77 10.57 -14.94 -7.00
C SER A 77 11.03 -14.61 -8.42
N VAL A 78 10.16 -14.85 -9.40
CA VAL A 78 10.39 -14.42 -10.78
C VAL A 78 9.65 -13.10 -10.98
N SER A 79 10.40 -12.02 -11.21
CA SER A 79 9.85 -10.69 -11.46
C SER A 79 10.14 -10.25 -12.89
N ARG A 80 9.21 -9.48 -13.47
CA ARG A 80 9.39 -8.80 -14.77
C ARG A 80 9.48 -7.30 -14.52
N GLN A 81 10.70 -6.76 -14.64
CA GLN A 81 10.94 -5.32 -14.57
C GLN A 81 11.42 -4.81 -15.94
N PRO A 82 10.79 -3.75 -16.49
CA PRO A 82 11.20 -3.17 -17.77
C PRO A 82 12.61 -2.58 -17.68
N GLY A 83 13.48 -2.93 -18.65
CA GLY A 83 14.83 -2.38 -18.78
C GLY A 83 14.92 -1.18 -19.71
N ASN A 84 13.87 -0.90 -20.49
CA ASN A 84 13.79 0.22 -21.42
C ASN A 84 12.34 0.71 -21.57
N MET A 85 12.15 1.88 -22.19
CA MET A 85 10.83 2.49 -22.37
C MET A 85 9.88 1.62 -23.19
N MET A 86 10.38 0.89 -24.19
CA MET A 86 9.57 0.00 -25.02
C MET A 86 8.95 -1.11 -24.17
N GLU A 87 9.76 -1.82 -23.38
CA GLU A 87 9.31 -2.89 -22.48
C GLU A 87 8.30 -2.41 -21.44
N LEU A 88 8.37 -1.15 -20.99
CA LEU A 88 7.38 -0.59 -20.06
C LEU A 88 5.97 -0.56 -20.70
N PHE A 89 5.87 -0.18 -21.98
CA PHE A 89 4.59 -0.11 -22.69
C PHE A 89 4.03 -1.49 -23.08
N PHE A 90 4.89 -2.50 -23.25
CA PHE A 90 4.49 -3.86 -23.62
C PHE A 90 4.37 -4.83 -22.42
N GLY A 91 4.23 -4.32 -21.19
CA GLY A 91 3.95 -5.15 -20.02
C GLY A 91 5.18 -5.77 -19.35
N GLY A 92 6.33 -5.13 -19.48
CA GLY A 92 7.58 -5.46 -18.76
C GLY A 92 8.60 -6.21 -19.61
N GLY A 93 9.83 -6.29 -19.07
CA GLY A 93 10.97 -6.94 -19.71
C GLY A 93 11.03 -8.46 -19.55
N ALA A 94 12.17 -9.05 -19.90
CA ALA A 94 12.43 -10.47 -19.71
C ALA A 94 12.31 -10.87 -18.22
N PRO A 95 11.76 -12.07 -17.92
CA PRO A 95 11.65 -12.55 -16.55
C PRO A 95 13.02 -12.77 -15.94
N ARG A 96 13.24 -12.26 -14.72
CA ARG A 96 14.49 -12.41 -13.98
C ARG A 96 14.20 -12.97 -12.60
N ALA A 97 15.04 -13.91 -12.16
CA ALA A 97 15.00 -14.38 -10.78
C ALA A 97 15.48 -13.26 -9.87
N MET A 98 14.65 -12.88 -8.90
CA MET A 98 15.02 -11.95 -7.84
C MET A 98 15.10 -12.74 -6.53
N ILE A 99 16.24 -12.60 -5.86
CA ILE A 99 16.50 -13.23 -4.56
C ILE A 99 16.12 -12.20 -3.48
N GLY A 100 15.39 -12.62 -2.45
CA GLY A 100 15.05 -11.74 -1.33
C GLY A 100 13.82 -10.86 -1.56
N THR A 101 12.97 -11.20 -2.53
CA THR A 101 11.68 -10.53 -2.77
C THR A 101 10.58 -11.18 -1.95
N GLY A 102 10.50 -10.82 -0.67
CA GLY A 102 9.36 -11.15 0.20
C GLY A 102 9.73 -11.78 1.54
N SER A 103 8.90 -11.49 2.55
CA SER A 103 8.92 -11.98 3.94
C SER A 103 8.69 -13.47 4.07
#